data_AF-A0A9W8GEF8-F1
#
_entry.id   AF-A0A9W8GEF8-F1
#
_cell.length_a   1.000
_cell.length_b   1.000
_cell.length_c   1.000
_cell.angle_alpha   90.00
_cell.angle_beta   90.00
_cell.angle_gamma   90.00
#
_symmetry.space_group_name_H-M   'P 1'
#
loop_
_entity.id
_entity.type
_entity.pdbx_description
1 polymer ?
#
loop_
_entity_poly.entity_id
_entity_poly.type
_entity_poly.pdbx_seq_one_letter_code
_entity_poly.pdbx_strand_id
1 'polypeptide(L)'
;MTPMLNLLFVGLALYRLKQLKALYALPRFNTKTAVYWGKLSLASAIALAAIFELLFIAAKLPLSGMVNVFTASLIIQSAAYLVAIRLHYYEQTRARKPSDILLLYWLTTVIVSVVVLRTDLSAKHAPLTVYPVVRAARYTMLLSTIALFCTELWPRKSAEYVLAEDGDSDVASVSRFGLRAPVEDANIFSQLTFSWMSPLLKLGQHKQISEDDLWEVPSNIAPVNVAEAFDANWQYEMDRNEKRAPSLARALWKTVGVPFLIGGVLKLIFSLFMTVRPLLLSQLLVFAASRATDRPLPISYGYFYACCLLVGQGLQSLVFQQYLQVCTDTGSRIRSGLTTAIYKKAMRLSNETRQEYTTGSISTLFSVDVERIGSVVDFVHFVWSGPLQIVLVAVLLYNTLGWSIFVGIVIMLLSIPLNGWITTRMRGLQTEQMKNRDKRTTMISEALSGVKVIKLYAWERPILSKIQYVRESLELVSLSKYGQMIAWTSVSMISMPFMVSFTTFMIYSLFGNESHGPLTARLVFVSLALFGLLRFPLTTFPNTMTNIVNANIALGRIHKLLTSDELDAESVTRLESVRRSNRETLVPGGSDMDVAVQVS
;
A
#
# COMPACT_ATOMS: atom_id res chain seq x y z
N MET A 1 -17.20 26.92 -6.94
CA MET A 1 -16.72 25.52 -6.76
C MET A 1 -17.65 24.50 -7.40
N THR A 2 -18.96 24.53 -7.12
CA THR A 2 -19.99 23.64 -7.68
C THR A 2 -19.95 23.45 -9.21
N PRO A 3 -19.85 24.51 -10.05
CA PRO A 3 -19.89 24.32 -11.51
C PRO A 3 -18.62 23.65 -12.05
N MET A 4 -17.45 23.90 -11.46
CA MET A 4 -16.20 23.24 -11.86
C MET A 4 -16.22 21.74 -11.54
N LEU A 5 -16.76 21.35 -10.38
CA LEU A 5 -16.92 19.94 -10.01
C LEU A 5 -17.83 19.20 -11.01
N ASN A 6 -18.95 19.81 -11.36
CA ASN A 6 -19.90 19.24 -12.33
C ASN A 6 -19.31 19.15 -13.73
N LEU A 7 -18.54 20.16 -14.18
CA LEU A 7 -17.84 20.11 -15.47
C LEU A 7 -16.78 19.02 -15.52
N LEU A 8 -15.98 18.89 -14.46
CA LEU A 8 -14.99 17.82 -14.32
C LEU A 8 -15.67 16.44 -14.37
N PHE A 9 -16.76 16.27 -13.64
CA PHE A 9 -17.56 15.05 -13.66
C PHE A 9 -18.07 14.73 -15.06
N VAL A 10 -18.65 15.70 -15.77
CA VAL A 10 -19.16 15.49 -17.14
C VAL A 10 -18.04 15.02 -18.07
N GLY A 11 -16.85 15.64 -18.00
CA GLY A 11 -15.68 15.21 -18.81
C GLY A 11 -15.28 13.76 -18.53
N LEU A 12 -15.13 13.40 -17.25
CA LEU A 12 -14.77 12.04 -16.82
C LEU A 12 -15.87 11.01 -17.15
N ALA A 13 -17.13 11.40 -16.97
CA ALA A 13 -18.29 10.56 -17.25
C ALA A 13 -18.43 10.28 -18.75
N LEU A 14 -18.20 11.26 -19.61
CA LEU A 14 -18.20 11.07 -21.07
C LEU A 14 -17.06 10.16 -21.52
N TYR A 15 -15.86 10.33 -20.97
CA TYR A 15 -14.74 9.43 -21.24
C TYR A 15 -15.06 7.99 -20.82
N ARG A 16 -15.64 7.81 -19.62
CA ARG A 16 -16.07 6.49 -19.12
C ARG A 16 -17.19 5.88 -19.96
N LEU A 17 -18.17 6.67 -20.35
CA LEU A 17 -19.24 6.23 -21.27
C LEU A 17 -18.68 5.73 -22.60
N LYS A 18 -17.63 6.39 -23.14
CA LYS A 18 -16.95 5.94 -24.36
C LYS A 18 -16.32 4.55 -24.16
N GLN A 19 -15.65 4.32 -23.03
CA GLN A 19 -15.08 3.01 -22.71
C GLN A 19 -16.16 1.93 -22.54
N LEU A 20 -17.23 2.23 -21.80
CA LEU A 20 -18.33 1.29 -21.56
C LEU A 20 -19.05 0.91 -22.85
N LYS A 21 -19.17 1.83 -23.81
CA LYS A 21 -19.78 1.55 -25.12
C LYS A 21 -18.99 0.52 -25.93
N ALA A 22 -17.68 0.37 -25.69
CA ALA A 22 -16.84 -0.64 -26.34
C ALA A 22 -16.97 -2.03 -25.71
N LEU A 23 -17.55 -2.15 -24.50
CA LEU A 23 -17.77 -3.42 -23.82
C LEU A 23 -19.09 -4.07 -24.25
N TYR A 24 -19.11 -5.40 -24.25
CA TYR A 24 -20.32 -6.19 -24.48
C TYR A 24 -21.37 -5.97 -23.39
N ALA A 25 -22.65 -6.10 -23.76
CA ALA A 25 -23.74 -5.98 -22.82
C ALA A 25 -23.92 -7.29 -22.04
N LEU A 26 -23.99 -7.18 -20.71
CA LEU A 26 -24.22 -8.33 -19.84
C LEU A 26 -25.68 -8.81 -19.94
N PRO A 27 -25.95 -10.10 -19.65
CA PRO A 27 -27.30 -10.67 -19.71
C PRO A 27 -28.32 -9.88 -18.88
N ARG A 28 -29.55 -9.72 -19.42
CA ARG A 28 -30.61 -8.90 -18.81
C ARG A 28 -31.11 -9.41 -17.46
N PHE A 29 -31.02 -10.72 -17.22
CA PHE A 29 -31.49 -11.37 -16.00
C PHE A 29 -30.64 -10.96 -14.77
N ASN A 30 -29.33 -10.84 -14.94
CA ASN A 30 -28.41 -10.50 -13.84
C ASN A 30 -28.31 -8.98 -13.59
N THR A 31 -28.57 -8.16 -14.61
CA THR A 31 -28.34 -6.70 -14.55
C THR A 31 -29.52 -5.90 -14.00
N LYS A 32 -30.76 -6.36 -14.19
CA LYS A 32 -32.00 -5.63 -13.84
C LYS A 32 -32.61 -6.05 -12.49
N THR A 33 -31.85 -5.88 -11.41
CA THR A 33 -32.31 -6.16 -10.04
C THR A 33 -33.17 -5.02 -9.47
N ALA A 34 -33.85 -5.26 -8.34
CA ALA A 34 -34.58 -4.21 -7.61
C ALA A 34 -33.68 -3.01 -7.24
N VAL A 35 -32.41 -3.28 -6.93
CA VAL A 35 -31.39 -2.25 -6.64
C VAL A 35 -31.12 -1.37 -7.87
N TYR A 36 -31.10 -1.94 -9.08
CA TYR A 36 -30.96 -1.16 -10.32
C TYR A 36 -32.13 -0.19 -10.52
N TRP A 37 -33.37 -0.66 -10.37
CA TRP A 37 -34.54 0.20 -10.51
C TRP A 37 -34.59 1.29 -9.44
N GLY A 38 -34.18 0.97 -8.20
CA GLY A 38 -34.02 1.95 -7.13
C GLY A 38 -32.96 3.01 -7.44
N LYS A 39 -31.80 2.63 -7.98
CA LYS A 39 -30.75 3.58 -8.39
C LYS A 39 -31.21 4.51 -9.49
N LEU A 40 -31.85 3.96 -10.52
CA LEU A 40 -32.32 4.73 -11.67
C LEU A 40 -33.47 5.67 -11.29
N SER A 41 -34.39 5.24 -10.42
CA SER A 41 -35.48 6.07 -9.92
C SER A 41 -34.96 7.21 -9.03
N LEU A 42 -34.02 6.93 -8.12
CA LEU A 42 -33.37 7.95 -7.28
C LEU A 42 -32.59 8.97 -8.12
N ALA A 43 -31.78 8.50 -9.08
CA ALA A 43 -31.03 9.40 -9.98
C ALA A 43 -31.96 10.27 -10.83
N SER A 44 -33.07 9.69 -11.32
CA SER A 44 -34.09 10.43 -12.10
C SER A 44 -34.83 11.45 -11.23
N ALA A 45 -35.16 11.09 -9.98
CA ALA A 45 -35.79 12.02 -9.03
C ALA A 45 -34.89 13.20 -8.69
N ILE A 46 -33.58 12.98 -8.50
CA ILE A 46 -32.59 14.05 -8.26
C ILE A 46 -32.50 14.99 -9.48
N ALA A 47 -32.44 14.44 -10.69
CA ALA A 47 -32.40 15.27 -11.90
C ALA A 47 -33.68 16.10 -12.08
N LEU A 48 -34.85 15.50 -11.82
CA LEU A 48 -36.14 16.20 -11.85
C LEU A 48 -36.21 17.31 -10.80
N ALA A 49 -35.74 17.06 -9.58
CA ALA A 49 -35.69 18.06 -8.52
C ALA A 49 -34.78 19.25 -8.89
N ALA A 50 -33.62 18.99 -9.51
CA ALA A 50 -32.71 20.03 -9.97
C ALA A 50 -33.29 20.86 -11.13
N ILE A 51 -34.00 20.22 -12.07
CA ILE A 51 -34.70 20.91 -13.17
C ILE A 51 -35.86 21.75 -12.63
N PHE A 52 -36.60 21.23 -11.64
CA PHE A 52 -37.65 21.98 -10.96
C PHE A 52 -37.09 23.22 -10.25
N GLU A 53 -35.96 23.09 -9.53
CA GLU A 53 -35.28 24.22 -8.91
C GLU A 53 -34.87 25.28 -9.95
N LEU A 54 -34.28 24.85 -11.08
CA LEU A 54 -33.92 25.74 -12.19
C LEU A 54 -35.13 26.49 -12.76
N LEU A 55 -36.22 25.79 -13.07
CA LEU A 55 -37.44 26.38 -13.64
C LEU A 55 -38.16 27.32 -12.65
N PHE A 56 -38.21 26.95 -11.37
CA PHE A 56 -38.84 27.76 -10.33
C PHE A 56 -38.09 29.08 -10.11
N ILE A 57 -36.76 29.05 -10.17
CA ILE A 57 -35.91 30.23 -10.06
C ILE A 57 -36.00 31.08 -11.33
N ALA A 58 -35.99 30.46 -12.51
CA ALA A 58 -36.15 31.16 -13.80
C ALA A 58 -37.51 31.87 -13.93
N ALA A 59 -38.59 31.29 -13.41
CA ALA A 59 -39.93 31.88 -13.44
C ALA A 59 -40.11 33.09 -12.50
N LYS A 60 -39.22 33.27 -11.52
CA LYS A 60 -39.34 34.32 -10.49
C LYS A 60 -38.27 35.41 -10.56
N LEU A 61 -37.26 35.29 -11.42
CA LEU A 61 -36.24 36.32 -11.64
C LEU A 61 -36.54 37.15 -12.91
N PRO A 62 -36.34 38.47 -12.90
CA PRO A 62 -36.53 39.33 -14.08
C PRO A 62 -35.52 39.01 -15.20
N LEU A 63 -35.97 39.10 -16.46
CA LEU A 63 -35.22 38.71 -17.67
C LEU A 63 -33.82 39.37 -17.80
N SER A 64 -33.60 40.57 -17.25
CA SER A 64 -32.33 41.30 -17.35
C SER A 64 -31.16 40.68 -16.57
N GLY A 65 -31.44 39.69 -15.70
CA GLY A 65 -30.45 38.93 -14.94
C GLY A 65 -30.38 37.45 -15.28
N MET A 66 -30.97 36.99 -16.39
CA MET A 66 -31.02 35.56 -16.74
C MET A 66 -29.64 34.93 -16.98
N VAL A 67 -28.63 35.72 -17.37
CA VAL A 67 -27.24 35.27 -17.55
C VAL A 67 -26.43 35.62 -16.29
N ASN A 68 -26.82 35.05 -15.15
CA ASN A 68 -26.10 35.21 -13.90
C ASN A 68 -25.32 33.92 -13.59
N VAL A 69 -24.21 34.03 -12.86
CA VAL A 69 -23.35 32.88 -12.52
C VAL A 69 -24.15 31.77 -11.82
N PHE A 70 -25.20 32.15 -11.10
CA PHE A 70 -26.09 31.25 -10.38
C PHE A 70 -26.99 30.40 -11.30
N THR A 71 -27.64 30.99 -12.30
CA THR A 71 -28.47 30.26 -13.28
C THR A 71 -27.61 29.37 -14.17
N ALA A 72 -26.42 29.84 -14.57
CA ALA A 72 -25.43 29.02 -15.29
C ALA A 72 -24.97 27.81 -14.47
N SER A 73 -24.75 27.97 -13.15
CA SER A 73 -24.39 26.86 -12.26
C SER A 73 -25.50 25.80 -12.17
N LEU A 74 -26.77 26.22 -12.11
CA LEU A 74 -27.92 25.31 -12.07
C LEU A 74 -28.08 24.54 -13.39
N ILE A 75 -27.90 25.20 -14.53
CA ILE A 75 -27.93 24.54 -15.85
C ILE A 75 -26.85 23.46 -15.95
N ILE A 76 -25.62 23.78 -15.53
CA ILE A 76 -24.49 22.83 -15.52
C ILE A 76 -24.79 21.65 -14.58
N GLN A 77 -25.43 21.90 -13.43
CA GLN A 77 -25.81 20.86 -12.47
C GLN A 77 -26.89 19.93 -13.03
N SER A 78 -27.95 20.48 -13.64
CA SER A 78 -28.99 19.68 -14.29
C SER A 78 -28.40 18.83 -15.43
N ALA A 79 -27.52 19.40 -16.25
CA ALA A 79 -26.82 18.66 -17.30
C ALA A 79 -25.95 17.51 -16.73
N ALA A 80 -25.22 17.76 -15.63
CA ALA A 80 -24.42 16.74 -14.97
C ALA A 80 -25.26 15.57 -14.45
N TYR A 81 -26.43 15.84 -13.85
CA TYR A 81 -27.33 14.78 -13.38
C TYR A 81 -27.95 13.96 -14.52
N LEU A 82 -28.26 14.57 -15.66
CA LEU A 82 -28.71 13.84 -16.86
C LEU A 82 -27.62 12.91 -17.40
N VAL A 83 -26.37 13.36 -17.42
CA VAL A 83 -25.20 12.51 -17.77
C VAL A 83 -25.02 11.38 -16.74
N ALA A 84 -25.21 11.66 -15.45
CA ALA A 84 -25.13 10.66 -14.39
C ALA A 84 -26.18 9.53 -14.55
N ILE A 85 -27.42 9.85 -14.94
CA ILE A 85 -28.46 8.85 -15.25
C ILE A 85 -28.00 7.92 -16.39
N ARG A 86 -27.44 8.48 -17.46
CA ARG A 86 -26.91 7.69 -18.57
C ARG A 86 -25.73 6.83 -18.15
N LEU A 87 -24.83 7.36 -17.32
CA LEU A 87 -23.69 6.60 -16.80
C LEU A 87 -24.16 5.45 -15.90
N HIS A 88 -25.14 5.65 -15.02
CA HIS A 88 -25.76 4.60 -14.21
C HIS A 88 -26.34 3.46 -15.05
N TYR A 89 -27.03 3.80 -16.15
CA TYR A 89 -27.57 2.80 -17.07
C TYR A 89 -26.47 1.95 -17.73
N TYR A 90 -25.41 2.57 -18.26
CA TYR A 90 -24.33 1.84 -18.93
C TYR A 90 -23.44 1.06 -17.95
N GLU A 91 -23.15 1.61 -16.77
CA GLU A 91 -22.36 0.93 -15.73
C GLU A 91 -23.09 -0.28 -15.16
N GLN A 92 -24.42 -0.26 -15.08
CA GLN A 92 -25.16 -1.45 -14.64
C GLN A 92 -25.23 -2.52 -15.74
N THR A 93 -25.35 -2.12 -17.00
CA THR A 93 -25.55 -3.07 -18.11
C THR A 93 -24.26 -3.63 -18.67
N ARG A 94 -23.11 -2.98 -18.45
CA ARG A 94 -21.85 -3.34 -19.14
C ARG A 94 -20.64 -3.46 -18.23
N ALA A 95 -20.68 -2.96 -16.99
CA ALA A 95 -19.57 -3.07 -16.06
C ALA A 95 -19.89 -4.02 -14.91
N ARG A 96 -18.86 -4.73 -14.42
CA ARG A 96 -18.96 -5.65 -13.28
C ARG A 96 -18.78 -4.91 -11.96
N LYS A 97 -17.81 -4.00 -11.91
CA LYS A 97 -17.59 -3.11 -10.78
C LYS A 97 -18.54 -1.91 -10.78
N PRO A 98 -18.98 -1.41 -9.61
CA PRO A 98 -19.62 -0.10 -9.52
C PRO A 98 -18.63 1.00 -9.94
N SER A 99 -19.16 2.12 -10.43
CA SER A 99 -18.32 3.18 -11.01
C SER A 99 -17.64 4.02 -9.93
N ASP A 100 -16.32 4.01 -9.92
CA ASP A 100 -15.50 4.83 -9.01
C ASP A 100 -15.80 6.33 -9.19
N ILE A 101 -16.09 6.76 -10.43
CA ILE A 101 -16.40 8.15 -10.78
C ILE A 101 -17.74 8.57 -10.18
N LEU A 102 -18.78 7.73 -10.26
CA LEU A 102 -20.09 8.03 -9.67
C LEU A 102 -20.01 8.05 -8.14
N LEU A 103 -19.29 7.10 -7.54
CA LEU A 103 -19.10 7.02 -6.09
C LEU A 103 -18.43 8.29 -5.53
N LEU A 104 -17.34 8.75 -6.16
CA LEU A 104 -16.67 9.99 -5.78
C LEU A 104 -17.53 11.23 -6.05
N TYR A 105 -18.27 11.25 -7.16
CA TYR A 105 -19.16 12.35 -7.51
C TYR A 105 -20.30 12.52 -6.50
N TRP A 106 -20.98 11.44 -6.13
CA TRP A 106 -22.07 11.51 -5.15
C TRP A 106 -21.55 11.87 -3.76
N LEU A 107 -20.39 11.33 -3.33
CA LEU A 107 -19.76 11.73 -2.07
C LEU A 107 -19.44 13.24 -2.04
N THR A 108 -18.78 13.75 -3.08
CA THR A 108 -18.43 15.17 -3.17
C THR A 108 -19.68 16.05 -3.25
N THR A 109 -20.71 15.61 -3.97
CA THR A 109 -22.01 16.31 -4.05
C THR A 109 -22.70 16.36 -2.69
N VAL A 110 -22.67 15.29 -1.90
CA VAL A 110 -23.20 15.28 -0.52
C VAL A 110 -22.46 16.31 0.34
N ILE A 111 -21.13 16.31 0.32
CA ILE A 111 -20.32 17.26 1.10
C ILE A 111 -20.65 18.71 0.72
N VAL A 112 -20.66 19.01 -0.59
CA VAL A 112 -20.95 20.36 -1.08
C VAL A 112 -22.39 20.77 -0.75
N SER A 113 -23.35 19.86 -0.89
CA SER A 113 -24.76 20.12 -0.59
C SER A 113 -24.97 20.43 0.90
N VAL A 114 -24.25 19.75 1.81
CA VAL A 114 -24.28 20.06 3.25
C VAL A 114 -23.73 21.47 3.52
N VAL A 115 -22.63 21.87 2.86
CA VAL A 115 -22.04 23.21 3.01
C VAL A 115 -22.99 24.29 2.49
N VAL A 116 -23.59 24.08 1.32
CA VAL A 116 -24.57 24.99 0.72
C VAL A 116 -25.78 25.14 1.64
N LEU A 117 -26.33 24.02 2.12
CA LEU A 117 -27.47 24.01 3.02
C LEU A 117 -27.18 24.74 4.34
N ARG A 118 -26.00 24.53 4.94
CA ARG A 118 -25.56 25.26 6.15
C ARG A 118 -25.47 26.76 5.89
N THR A 119 -24.99 27.14 4.71
CA THR A 119 -24.87 28.56 4.31
C THR A 119 -26.26 29.17 4.13
N ASP A 120 -27.18 28.45 3.48
CA ASP A 120 -28.56 28.88 3.29
C ASP A 120 -29.32 29.03 4.62
N LEU A 121 -29.07 28.15 5.60
CA LEU A 121 -29.65 28.25 6.94
C LEU A 121 -29.12 29.45 7.72
N SER A 122 -27.85 29.83 7.49
CA SER A 122 -27.22 30.95 8.18
C SER A 122 -27.59 32.31 7.58
N ALA A 123 -28.14 32.34 6.36
CA ALA A 123 -28.59 33.57 5.71
C ALA A 123 -29.91 34.07 6.32
N LYS A 124 -29.81 35.09 7.19
CA LYS A 124 -30.95 35.67 7.94
C LYS A 124 -31.84 36.65 7.15
N HIS A 125 -31.47 37.06 5.92
CA HIS A 125 -32.11 38.19 5.22
C HIS A 125 -32.64 37.85 3.82
N ALA A 126 -33.30 36.71 3.65
CA ALA A 126 -33.85 36.30 2.34
C ALA A 126 -35.38 36.47 2.27
N PRO A 127 -35.97 36.94 1.14
CA PRO A 127 -37.40 37.22 1.01
C PRO A 127 -38.27 35.98 1.27
N LEU A 128 -39.31 36.16 2.10
CA LEU A 128 -40.03 35.10 2.81
C LEU A 128 -40.75 34.04 1.96
N THR A 129 -41.05 34.27 0.68
CA THR A 129 -41.96 33.39 -0.08
C THR A 129 -41.29 32.39 -1.02
N VAL A 130 -40.05 32.63 -1.46
CA VAL A 130 -39.34 31.77 -2.45
C VAL A 130 -38.37 30.82 -1.76
N TYR A 131 -37.75 31.27 -0.68
CA TYR A 131 -36.70 30.55 0.03
C TYR A 131 -37.13 29.29 0.80
N PRO A 132 -38.34 29.16 1.39
CA PRO A 132 -38.69 27.92 2.11
C PRO A 132 -38.88 26.73 1.16
N VAL A 133 -39.46 26.97 -0.03
CA VAL A 133 -39.67 25.93 -1.05
C VAL A 133 -38.33 25.45 -1.63
N VAL A 134 -37.43 26.37 -1.96
CA VAL A 134 -36.08 26.04 -2.45
C VAL A 134 -35.26 25.31 -1.37
N ARG A 135 -35.37 25.72 -0.09
CA ARG A 135 -34.73 25.01 1.01
C ARG A 135 -35.25 23.59 1.14
N ALA A 136 -36.57 23.40 1.15
CA ALA A 136 -37.18 22.07 1.22
C ALA A 136 -36.75 21.17 0.05
N ALA A 137 -36.70 21.71 -1.18
CA ALA A 137 -36.20 20.99 -2.35
C ALA A 137 -34.72 20.59 -2.23
N ARG A 138 -33.86 21.46 -1.68
CA ARG A 138 -32.45 21.13 -1.42
C ARG A 138 -32.28 20.07 -0.32
N TYR A 139 -33.12 20.09 0.71
CA TYR A 139 -33.14 19.05 1.75
C TYR A 139 -33.53 17.68 1.19
N THR A 140 -34.60 17.61 0.39
CA THR A 140 -35.02 16.35 -0.24
C THR A 140 -33.98 15.86 -1.23
N MET A 141 -33.38 16.75 -2.03
CA MET A 141 -32.28 16.40 -2.92
C MET A 141 -31.08 15.84 -2.15
N LEU A 142 -30.68 16.46 -1.03
CA LEU A 142 -29.60 15.95 -0.18
C LEU A 142 -29.92 14.53 0.34
N LEU A 143 -31.10 14.30 0.90
CA LEU A 143 -31.53 12.98 1.38
C LEU A 143 -31.53 11.93 0.26
N SER A 144 -32.04 12.28 -0.92
CA SER A 144 -32.02 11.40 -2.10
C SER A 144 -30.59 11.10 -2.59
N THR A 145 -29.69 12.09 -2.57
CA THR A 145 -28.27 11.86 -2.93
C THR A 145 -27.54 10.96 -1.95
N ILE A 146 -27.83 11.09 -0.64
CA ILE A 146 -27.29 10.19 0.39
C ILE A 146 -27.82 8.77 0.18
N ALA A 147 -29.13 8.62 -0.05
CA ALA A 147 -29.73 7.32 -0.34
C ALA A 147 -29.10 6.68 -1.59
N LEU A 148 -28.93 7.46 -2.67
CA LEU A 148 -28.29 6.98 -3.90
C LEU A 148 -26.83 6.55 -3.65
N PHE A 149 -26.06 7.34 -2.89
CA PHE A 149 -24.69 7.00 -2.50
C PHE A 149 -24.63 5.68 -1.71
N CYS A 150 -25.52 5.49 -0.73
CA CYS A 150 -25.62 4.24 0.04
C CYS A 150 -25.96 3.04 -0.85
N THR A 151 -26.87 3.21 -1.82
CA THR A 151 -27.20 2.13 -2.77
C THR A 151 -26.05 1.81 -3.73
N GLU A 152 -25.18 2.79 -4.05
CA GLU A 152 -23.98 2.56 -4.85
C GLU A 152 -22.86 1.85 -4.08
N LEU A 153 -22.77 2.06 -2.76
CA LEU A 153 -21.86 1.33 -1.89
C LEU A 153 -22.20 -0.16 -1.77
N TRP A 154 -23.46 -0.53 -2.02
CA TRP A 154 -23.91 -1.91 -1.89
C TRP A 154 -23.16 -2.82 -2.88
N PRO A 155 -22.49 -3.89 -2.40
CA PRO A 155 -21.69 -4.74 -3.26
C PRO A 155 -22.56 -5.45 -4.31
N ARG A 156 -22.07 -5.49 -5.54
CA ARG A 156 -22.67 -6.30 -6.61
C ARG A 156 -22.32 -7.76 -6.33
N LYS A 157 -23.30 -8.67 -6.38
CA LYS A 157 -23.04 -10.12 -6.24
C LYS A 157 -22.20 -10.57 -7.44
N SER A 158 -20.91 -10.84 -7.24
CA SER A 158 -19.97 -11.24 -8.30
C SER A 158 -20.19 -12.68 -8.80
N ALA A 159 -20.68 -13.57 -7.95
CA ALA A 159 -20.81 -15.00 -8.23
C ALA A 159 -21.75 -15.36 -9.40
N GLU A 160 -22.78 -14.56 -9.69
CA GLU A 160 -23.72 -14.83 -10.80
C GLU A 160 -23.17 -14.40 -12.17
N TYR A 161 -22.12 -13.57 -12.23
CA TYR A 161 -21.57 -13.05 -13.49
C TYR A 161 -20.47 -13.94 -14.08
N VAL A 162 -19.74 -14.67 -13.23
CA VAL A 162 -18.65 -15.58 -13.63
C VAL A 162 -19.19 -16.81 -14.37
N LEU A 163 -20.36 -17.33 -13.95
CA LEU A 163 -21.03 -18.47 -14.58
C LEU A 163 -21.67 -18.13 -15.94
N ALA A 164 -21.79 -16.85 -16.31
CA ALA A 164 -22.46 -16.41 -17.53
C ALA A 164 -21.49 -16.09 -18.68
N GLU A 165 -20.19 -16.01 -18.43
CA GLU A 165 -19.16 -15.70 -19.43
C GLU A 165 -18.30 -16.90 -19.82
N ASP A 166 -17.95 -17.76 -18.87
CA ASP A 166 -17.19 -18.98 -19.16
C ASP A 166 -18.14 -20.16 -19.36
N GLY A 167 -18.79 -20.20 -20.52
CA GLY A 167 -19.58 -21.36 -20.96
C GLY A 167 -18.75 -22.60 -21.29
N ASP A 168 -17.42 -22.53 -21.16
CA ASP A 168 -16.45 -23.53 -21.66
C ASP A 168 -15.36 -23.92 -20.64
N SER A 169 -15.38 -23.38 -19.40
CA SER A 169 -14.41 -23.78 -18.37
C SER A 169 -14.94 -24.94 -17.52
N ASP A 170 -14.19 -26.04 -17.44
CA ASP A 170 -14.47 -27.19 -16.58
C ASP A 170 -14.80 -26.75 -15.15
N VAL A 171 -16.00 -27.08 -14.69
CA VAL A 171 -16.55 -26.77 -13.35
C VAL A 171 -15.64 -27.28 -12.20
N ALA A 172 -14.67 -28.14 -12.51
CA ALA A 172 -13.70 -28.72 -11.58
C ALA A 172 -12.49 -27.82 -11.23
N SER A 173 -12.17 -26.77 -12.01
CA SER A 173 -11.07 -25.84 -11.71
C SER A 173 -11.51 -24.60 -10.91
N VAL A 174 -12.73 -24.62 -10.37
CA VAL A 174 -13.33 -23.46 -9.71
C VAL A 174 -13.02 -23.53 -8.21
N SER A 175 -12.17 -22.62 -7.72
CA SER A 175 -12.01 -22.42 -6.27
C SER A 175 -13.38 -22.16 -5.63
N ARG A 176 -13.57 -22.57 -4.37
CA ARG A 176 -14.87 -22.46 -3.69
C ARG A 176 -15.42 -21.01 -3.60
N PHE A 177 -14.58 -20.01 -3.89
CA PHE A 177 -14.90 -18.57 -3.90
C PHE A 177 -14.86 -17.88 -5.28
N GLY A 178 -14.64 -18.62 -6.38
CA GLY A 178 -14.68 -18.11 -7.76
C GLY A 178 -13.31 -17.93 -8.44
N LEU A 179 -13.31 -17.74 -9.77
CA LEU A 179 -12.12 -17.69 -10.64
C LEU A 179 -11.18 -16.48 -10.45
N ARG A 180 -11.55 -15.42 -9.71
CA ARG A 180 -10.76 -14.16 -9.68
C ARG A 180 -10.66 -13.50 -8.31
N ALA A 181 -9.61 -12.71 -8.14
CA ALA A 181 -9.37 -11.93 -6.94
C ALA A 181 -10.46 -10.85 -6.72
N PRO A 182 -11.15 -10.81 -5.56
CA PRO A 182 -12.20 -9.83 -5.27
C PRO A 182 -11.74 -8.37 -5.31
N VAL A 183 -10.43 -8.13 -5.23
CA VAL A 183 -9.85 -6.78 -5.33
C VAL A 183 -10.10 -6.14 -6.70
N GLU A 184 -10.23 -6.95 -7.77
CA GLU A 184 -10.48 -6.46 -9.13
C GLU A 184 -11.91 -5.94 -9.30
N ASP A 185 -12.86 -6.58 -8.62
CA ASP A 185 -14.28 -6.20 -8.61
C ASP A 185 -14.64 -5.23 -7.48
N ALA A 186 -13.71 -4.99 -6.55
CA ALA A 186 -13.91 -4.09 -5.43
C ALA A 186 -14.03 -2.63 -5.88
N ASN A 187 -14.97 -1.92 -5.27
CA ASN A 187 -15.12 -0.48 -5.46
C ASN A 187 -13.99 0.30 -4.76
N ILE A 188 -13.79 1.56 -5.13
CA ILE A 188 -12.75 2.41 -4.54
C ILE A 188 -12.76 2.43 -3.00
N PHE A 189 -13.92 2.43 -2.33
CA PHE A 189 -13.98 2.44 -0.86
C PHE A 189 -13.60 1.09 -0.25
N SER A 190 -13.98 -0.01 -0.89
CA SER A 190 -13.59 -1.36 -0.50
C SER A 190 -12.09 -1.58 -0.70
N GLN A 191 -11.50 -1.02 -1.76
CA GLN A 191 -10.05 -0.99 -1.95
C GLN A 191 -9.36 -0.11 -0.90
N LEU A 192 -9.90 1.08 -0.61
CA LEU A 192 -9.36 2.00 0.40
C LEU A 192 -9.36 1.40 1.82
N THR A 193 -10.41 0.66 2.18
CA THR A 193 -10.62 0.07 3.52
C THR A 193 -10.23 -1.40 3.61
N PHE A 194 -9.83 -2.04 2.50
CA PHE A 194 -9.58 -3.48 2.40
C PHE A 194 -10.78 -4.36 2.77
N SER A 195 -12.00 -3.83 2.64
CA SER A 195 -13.23 -4.55 3.01
C SER A 195 -13.45 -5.82 2.18
N TRP A 196 -12.89 -5.90 0.97
CA TRP A 196 -12.95 -7.07 0.11
C TRP A 196 -12.33 -8.33 0.74
N MET A 197 -11.41 -8.17 1.69
CA MET A 197 -10.79 -9.29 2.41
C MET A 197 -11.69 -9.88 3.52
N SER A 198 -12.75 -9.17 3.90
CA SER A 198 -13.65 -9.55 5.01
C SER A 198 -14.23 -10.97 4.90
N PRO A 199 -14.65 -11.48 3.72
CA PRO A 199 -15.17 -12.85 3.60
C PRO A 199 -14.12 -13.91 3.97
N LEU A 200 -12.87 -13.74 3.53
CA LEU A 200 -11.78 -14.66 3.85
C LEU A 200 -11.41 -14.61 5.33
N LEU A 201 -11.38 -13.41 5.92
CA LEU A 201 -11.15 -13.26 7.37
C LEU A 201 -12.25 -13.94 8.19
N LYS A 202 -13.51 -13.83 7.76
CA LYS A 202 -14.64 -14.53 8.41
C LYS A 202 -14.56 -16.04 8.23
N LEU A 203 -14.15 -16.53 7.06
CA LEU A 203 -13.93 -17.96 6.85
C LEU A 203 -12.85 -18.49 7.80
N GLY A 204 -11.74 -17.75 7.93
CA GLY A 204 -10.64 -18.09 8.84
C GLY A 204 -11.02 -18.18 10.32
N GLN A 205 -12.16 -17.61 10.73
CA GLN A 205 -12.68 -17.76 12.09
C GLN A 205 -13.30 -19.15 12.33
N HIS A 206 -13.78 -19.81 11.28
CA HIS A 206 -14.52 -21.07 11.36
C HIS A 206 -13.76 -22.27 10.79
N LYS A 207 -12.81 -22.03 9.88
CA LYS A 207 -12.03 -23.06 9.19
C LYS A 207 -10.57 -22.61 9.09
N GLN A 208 -9.63 -23.53 9.29
CA GLN A 208 -8.25 -23.30 8.87
C GLN A 208 -8.21 -23.17 7.34
N ILE A 209 -7.65 -22.06 6.87
CA ILE A 209 -7.60 -21.72 5.44
C ILE A 209 -6.69 -22.72 4.72
N SER A 210 -7.23 -23.40 3.70
CA SER A 210 -6.47 -24.24 2.77
C SER A 210 -6.19 -23.50 1.46
N GLU A 211 -5.27 -24.02 0.63
CA GLU A 211 -4.95 -23.42 -0.67
C GLU A 211 -6.19 -23.26 -1.56
N ASP A 212 -7.12 -24.21 -1.51
CA ASP A 212 -8.40 -24.18 -2.25
C ASP A 212 -9.36 -23.04 -1.82
N ASP A 213 -9.14 -22.45 -0.64
CA ASP A 213 -9.95 -21.33 -0.14
C ASP A 213 -9.37 -19.95 -0.56
N LEU A 214 -8.18 -19.93 -1.16
CA LEU A 214 -7.52 -18.71 -1.60
C LEU A 214 -7.99 -18.29 -2.99
N TRP A 215 -7.96 -16.99 -3.23
CA TRP A 215 -8.21 -16.44 -4.56
C TRP A 215 -6.98 -16.56 -5.44
N GLU A 216 -7.20 -16.62 -6.76
CA GLU A 216 -6.13 -16.45 -7.73
C GLU A 216 -5.47 -15.08 -7.59
N VAL A 217 -4.21 -14.99 -8.02
CA VAL A 217 -3.46 -13.73 -7.98
C VAL A 217 -4.11 -12.73 -8.95
N PRO A 218 -4.29 -11.46 -8.54
CA PRO A 218 -4.78 -10.41 -9.43
C PRO A 218 -3.98 -10.34 -10.74
N SER A 219 -4.66 -10.12 -11.87
CA SER A 219 -4.08 -10.07 -13.21
C SER A 219 -2.95 -9.05 -13.37
N ASN A 220 -2.97 -7.97 -12.60
CA ASN A 220 -1.96 -6.92 -12.60
C ASN A 220 -0.66 -7.30 -11.85
N ILE A 221 -0.68 -8.38 -11.05
CA ILE A 221 0.47 -8.91 -10.29
C ILE A 221 0.80 -10.35 -10.75
N ALA A 222 -0.07 -10.97 -11.56
CA ALA A 222 0.09 -12.30 -12.09
C ALA A 222 1.49 -12.50 -12.72
N PRO A 223 2.21 -13.57 -12.36
CA PRO A 223 3.60 -13.77 -12.77
C PRO A 223 3.84 -13.72 -14.27
N VAL A 224 2.92 -14.27 -15.06
CA VAL A 224 3.03 -14.35 -16.52
C VAL A 224 3.13 -12.93 -17.12
N ASN A 225 2.17 -12.07 -16.79
CA ASN A 225 2.11 -10.70 -17.32
C ASN A 225 3.32 -9.86 -16.90
N VAL A 226 3.74 -10.00 -15.64
CA VAL A 226 4.88 -9.24 -15.10
C VAL A 226 6.20 -9.74 -15.67
N ALA A 227 6.36 -11.06 -15.81
CA ALA A 227 7.57 -11.65 -16.39
C ALA A 227 7.71 -11.31 -17.87
N GLU A 228 6.63 -11.38 -18.66
CA GLU A 228 6.66 -10.97 -20.07
C GLU A 228 7.03 -9.49 -20.24
N ALA A 229 6.43 -8.61 -19.43
CA ALA A 229 6.75 -7.19 -19.44
C ALA A 229 8.21 -6.92 -19.01
N PHE A 230 8.71 -7.66 -18.02
CA PHE A 230 10.10 -7.57 -17.58
C PHE A 230 11.06 -8.08 -18.68
N ASP A 231 10.80 -9.25 -19.25
CA ASP A 231 11.63 -9.88 -20.27
C ASP A 231 11.74 -8.99 -21.52
N ALA A 232 10.63 -8.41 -21.98
CA ALA A 232 10.63 -7.48 -23.11
C ALA A 232 11.50 -6.23 -22.84
N ASN A 233 11.41 -5.68 -21.62
CA ASN A 233 12.22 -4.54 -21.20
C ASN A 233 13.70 -4.90 -20.98
N TRP A 234 13.98 -6.12 -20.53
CA TRP A 234 15.33 -6.63 -20.33
C TRP A 234 16.01 -6.90 -21.67
N GLN A 235 15.34 -7.60 -22.61
CA GLN A 235 15.81 -7.81 -23.97
C GLN A 235 16.08 -6.48 -24.68
N TYR A 236 15.14 -5.52 -24.58
CA TYR A 236 15.38 -4.18 -25.12
C TYR A 236 16.65 -3.52 -24.56
N GLU A 237 17.00 -3.74 -23.30
CA GLU A 237 18.21 -3.18 -22.71
C GLU A 237 19.47 -3.98 -23.08
N MET A 238 19.35 -5.28 -23.38
CA MET A 238 20.43 -6.11 -23.94
C MET A 238 20.79 -5.67 -25.37
N ASP A 239 19.78 -5.37 -26.19
CA ASP A 239 19.96 -4.97 -27.59
C ASP A 239 20.44 -3.51 -27.72
N ARG A 240 20.32 -2.72 -26.64
CA ARG A 240 20.57 -1.28 -26.65
C ARG A 240 22.06 -0.97 -26.44
N ASN A 241 22.80 -1.02 -27.54
CA ASN A 241 24.22 -0.66 -27.69
C ASN A 241 25.22 -1.59 -26.98
N GLU A 242 26.07 -2.25 -27.78
CA GLU A 242 27.24 -3.04 -27.32
C GLU A 242 28.22 -2.24 -26.44
N LYS A 243 28.23 -0.90 -26.53
CA LYS A 243 29.18 -0.02 -25.83
C LYS A 243 28.85 0.22 -24.36
N ARG A 244 27.65 -0.10 -23.87
CA ARG A 244 27.26 0.13 -22.47
C ARG A 244 26.77 -1.14 -21.83
N ALA A 245 27.27 -1.43 -20.63
CA ALA A 245 26.79 -2.54 -19.84
C ALA A 245 25.27 -2.38 -19.58
N PRO A 246 24.49 -3.45 -19.80
CA PRO A 246 23.02 -3.43 -19.69
C PRO A 246 22.62 -3.22 -18.22
N SER A 247 21.61 -2.38 -17.96
CA SER A 247 21.26 -2.01 -16.58
C SER A 247 19.98 -2.69 -16.10
N LEU A 248 20.12 -3.62 -15.16
CA LEU A 248 18.98 -4.32 -14.53
C LEU A 248 18.04 -3.36 -13.81
N ALA A 249 18.58 -2.33 -13.13
CA ALA A 249 17.79 -1.29 -12.46
C ALA A 249 16.89 -0.52 -13.45
N ARG A 250 17.36 -0.28 -14.68
CA ARG A 250 16.59 0.45 -15.70
C ARG A 250 15.46 -0.40 -16.27
N ALA A 251 15.71 -1.69 -16.52
CA ALA A 251 14.67 -2.63 -16.94
C ALA A 251 13.57 -2.77 -15.88
N LEU A 252 13.95 -2.87 -14.60
CA LEU A 252 13.01 -2.85 -13.47
C LEU A 252 12.21 -1.54 -13.43
N TRP A 253 12.87 -0.39 -13.57
CA TRP A 253 12.19 0.91 -13.58
C TRP A 253 11.16 1.03 -14.71
N LYS A 254 11.46 0.54 -15.91
CA LYS A 254 10.47 0.53 -17.00
C LYS A 254 9.26 -0.39 -16.71
N THR A 255 9.50 -1.48 -15.98
CA THR A 255 8.45 -2.47 -15.65
C THR A 255 7.54 -2.00 -14.51
N VAL A 256 8.12 -1.44 -13.44
CA VAL A 256 7.39 -1.11 -12.20
C VAL A 256 7.49 0.36 -11.76
N GLY A 257 8.08 1.24 -12.56
CA GLY A 257 8.31 2.64 -12.18
C GLY A 257 7.03 3.44 -11.98
N VAL A 258 5.97 3.18 -12.74
CA VAL A 258 4.68 3.88 -12.60
C VAL A 258 4.02 3.60 -11.23
N PRO A 259 3.76 2.35 -10.82
CA PRO A 259 3.20 2.08 -9.49
C PRO A 259 4.13 2.57 -8.36
N PHE A 260 5.45 2.49 -8.55
CA PHE A 260 6.41 3.06 -7.61
C PHE A 260 6.25 4.59 -7.46
N LEU A 261 6.10 5.33 -8.56
CA LEU A 261 5.86 6.78 -8.51
C LEU A 261 4.54 7.13 -7.80
N ILE A 262 3.49 6.33 -8.02
CA ILE A 262 2.21 6.49 -7.30
C ILE A 262 2.42 6.32 -5.78
N GLY A 263 3.20 5.31 -5.37
CA GLY A 263 3.62 5.13 -3.98
C GLY A 263 4.33 6.37 -3.42
N GLY A 264 5.21 6.98 -4.21
CA GLY A 264 5.89 8.23 -3.83
C GLY A 264 4.94 9.40 -3.59
N VAL A 265 3.94 9.58 -4.45
CA VAL A 265 2.92 10.63 -4.27
C VAL A 265 2.08 10.37 -3.02
N LEU A 266 1.66 9.13 -2.78
CA LEU A 266 0.94 8.75 -1.55
C LEU A 266 1.77 9.01 -0.31
N LYS A 267 3.08 8.70 -0.36
CA LYS A 267 3.99 9.00 0.75
C LYS A 267 4.12 10.50 1.02
N LEU A 268 4.17 11.33 -0.03
CA LEU A 268 4.21 12.78 0.10
C LEU A 268 2.94 13.30 0.79
N ILE A 269 1.76 12.84 0.33
CA ILE A 269 0.46 13.22 0.92
C ILE A 269 0.41 12.82 2.39
N PHE A 270 0.84 11.60 2.72
CA PHE A 270 0.94 11.15 4.11
C PHE A 270 1.82 12.08 4.96
N SER A 271 3.01 12.43 4.46
CA SER A 271 3.95 13.30 5.17
C SER A 271 3.37 14.70 5.41
N LEU A 272 2.62 15.24 4.45
CA LEU A 272 1.92 16.53 4.61
C LEU A 272 0.84 16.47 5.70
N PHE A 273 -0.03 15.45 5.70
CA PHE A 273 -1.05 15.28 6.74
C PHE A 273 -0.43 15.11 8.13
N MET A 274 0.66 14.34 8.22
CA MET A 274 1.41 14.12 9.46
C MET A 274 1.93 15.43 10.04
N THR A 275 2.48 16.32 9.20
CA THR A 275 3.03 17.62 9.61
C THR A 275 1.95 18.66 9.94
N VAL A 276 0.80 18.64 9.26
CA VAL A 276 -0.32 19.56 9.51
C VAL A 276 -1.00 19.27 10.86
N ARG A 277 -1.00 18.02 11.33
CA ARG A 277 -1.71 17.60 12.54
C ARG A 277 -1.31 18.37 13.82
N PRO A 278 -0.02 18.53 14.18
CA PRO A 278 0.37 19.36 15.33
C PRO A 278 -0.05 20.83 15.22
N LEU A 279 -0.12 21.37 14.00
CA LEU A 279 -0.58 22.76 13.77
C LEU A 279 -2.07 22.90 14.03
N LEU A 280 -2.88 21.92 13.62
CA LEU A 280 -4.31 21.89 13.97
C LEU A 280 -4.52 21.78 15.49
N LEU A 281 -3.69 20.98 16.18
CA LEU A 281 -3.70 20.91 17.64
C LEU A 281 -3.35 22.28 18.26
N SER A 282 -2.36 22.98 17.71
CA SER A 282 -2.02 24.34 18.13
C SER A 282 -3.22 25.28 18.04
N GLN A 283 -3.98 25.25 16.94
CA GLN A 283 -5.13 26.13 16.75
C GLN A 283 -6.29 25.80 17.70
N LEU A 284 -6.49 24.51 17.99
CA LEU A 284 -7.47 24.07 18.98
C LEU A 284 -7.12 24.58 20.39
N LEU A 285 -5.83 24.57 20.76
CA LEU A 285 -5.38 25.09 22.05
C LEU A 285 -5.51 26.62 22.14
N VAL A 286 -5.28 27.35 21.04
CA VAL A 286 -5.55 28.80 20.97
C VAL A 286 -7.05 29.08 21.16
N PHE A 287 -7.91 28.31 20.50
CA PHE A 287 -9.36 28.41 20.69
C PHE A 287 -9.74 28.17 22.16
N ALA A 288 -9.22 27.12 22.79
CA ALA A 288 -9.49 26.82 24.19
C ALA A 288 -9.04 27.95 25.13
N ALA A 289 -7.86 28.53 24.90
CA ALA A 289 -7.35 29.67 25.68
C ALA A 289 -8.20 30.93 25.49
N SER A 290 -8.69 31.20 24.28
CA SER A 290 -9.54 32.38 24.00
C SER A 290 -10.85 32.40 24.78
N ARG A 291 -11.32 31.25 25.27
CA ARG A 291 -12.53 31.15 26.10
C ARG A 291 -12.37 31.79 27.47
N ALA A 292 -11.13 31.99 27.93
CA ALA A 292 -10.81 32.70 29.16
C ALA A 292 -10.64 34.21 28.98
N THR A 293 -10.79 34.74 27.75
CA THR A 293 -10.63 36.15 27.41
C THR A 293 -11.98 36.82 27.14
N ASP A 294 -12.08 38.14 27.33
CA ASP A 294 -13.31 38.93 27.17
C ASP A 294 -13.94 38.87 25.76
N ARG A 295 -13.18 38.46 24.74
CA ARG A 295 -13.65 38.26 23.36
C ARG A 295 -13.39 36.82 22.90
N PRO A 296 -14.24 35.85 23.30
CA PRO A 296 -14.03 34.46 22.94
C PRO A 296 -14.25 34.22 21.44
N LEU A 297 -13.42 33.35 20.87
CA LEU A 297 -13.64 32.87 19.50
C LEU A 297 -14.99 32.13 19.41
N PRO A 298 -15.69 32.22 18.26
CA PRO A 298 -16.92 31.47 18.05
C PRO A 298 -16.72 29.96 18.23
N ILE A 299 -17.67 29.29 18.89
CA ILE A 299 -17.61 27.84 19.19
C ILE A 299 -17.44 26.99 17.92
N SER A 300 -17.94 27.47 16.79
CA SER A 300 -17.78 26.82 15.48
C SER A 300 -16.32 26.55 15.11
N TYR A 301 -15.37 27.40 15.52
CA TYR A 301 -13.94 27.17 15.27
C TYR A 301 -13.42 25.96 16.05
N GLY A 302 -13.85 25.77 17.30
CA GLY A 302 -13.50 24.61 18.11
C GLY A 302 -13.96 23.31 17.46
N TYR A 303 -15.24 23.22 17.08
CA TYR A 303 -15.77 22.07 16.36
C TYR A 303 -15.07 21.84 15.02
N PHE A 304 -14.78 22.91 14.28
CA PHE A 304 -14.07 22.81 13.00
C PHE A 304 -12.67 22.19 13.18
N TYR A 305 -11.84 22.71 14.09
CA TYR A 305 -10.51 22.15 14.33
C TYR A 305 -10.55 20.70 14.85
N ALA A 306 -11.50 20.39 15.74
CA ALA A 306 -11.69 19.03 16.24
C ALA A 306 -12.10 18.05 15.12
N CYS A 307 -13.03 18.45 14.25
CA CYS A 307 -13.42 17.65 13.08
C CYS A 307 -12.26 17.50 12.08
N CYS A 308 -11.49 18.57 11.81
CA CYS A 308 -10.30 18.49 10.96
C CYS A 308 -9.24 17.55 11.53
N LEU A 309 -9.03 17.53 12.84
CA LEU A 309 -8.14 16.57 13.50
C LEU A 309 -8.61 15.13 13.31
N LEU A 310 -9.90 14.86 13.53
CA LEU A 310 -10.47 13.51 13.39
C LEU A 310 -10.40 13.01 11.93
N VAL A 311 -10.91 13.82 11.00
CA VAL A 311 -10.93 13.48 9.56
C VAL A 311 -9.52 13.42 9.00
N GLY A 312 -8.66 14.37 9.36
CA GLY A 312 -7.26 14.40 8.96
C GLY A 312 -6.49 13.16 9.42
N GLN A 313 -6.70 12.72 10.67
CA GLN A 313 -6.11 11.48 11.18
C GLN A 313 -6.61 10.25 10.43
N GLY A 314 -7.91 10.16 10.15
CA GLY A 314 -8.49 9.05 9.39
C GLY A 314 -7.93 8.96 7.98
N LEU A 315 -7.89 10.09 7.26
CA LEU A 315 -7.31 10.17 5.91
C LEU A 315 -5.82 9.88 5.91
N GLN A 316 -5.07 10.39 6.89
CA GLN A 316 -3.64 10.08 7.04
C GLN A 316 -3.40 8.57 7.15
N SER A 317 -4.16 7.88 8.00
CA SER A 317 -4.05 6.42 8.18
C SER A 317 -4.40 5.66 6.90
N LEU A 318 -5.45 6.07 6.18
CA LEU A 318 -5.84 5.44 4.92
C LEU A 318 -4.76 5.62 3.85
N VAL A 319 -4.24 6.84 3.66
CA VAL A 319 -3.18 7.12 2.69
C VAL A 319 -1.91 6.33 3.02
N PHE A 320 -1.57 6.19 4.30
CA PHE A 320 -0.42 5.39 4.73
C PHE A 320 -0.59 3.91 4.37
N GLN A 321 -1.77 3.33 4.64
CA GLN A 321 -2.02 1.92 4.32
C GLN A 321 -2.03 1.67 2.81
N GLN A 322 -2.57 2.60 2.02
CA GLN A 322 -2.52 2.52 0.55
C GLN A 322 -1.09 2.64 0.03
N TYR A 323 -0.28 3.53 0.60
CA TYR A 323 1.15 3.61 0.32
C TYR A 323 1.84 2.25 0.54
N LEU A 324 1.60 1.62 1.70
CA LEU A 324 2.18 0.32 2.01
C LEU A 324 1.75 -0.75 0.99
N GLN A 325 0.45 -0.82 0.68
CA GLN A 325 -0.05 -1.79 -0.29
C GLN A 325 0.61 -1.63 -1.67
N VAL A 326 0.68 -0.39 -2.18
CA VAL A 326 1.28 -0.12 -3.50
C VAL A 326 2.76 -0.52 -3.53
N CYS A 327 3.51 -0.26 -2.46
CA CYS A 327 4.91 -0.68 -2.35
C CYS A 327 5.05 -2.20 -2.28
N THR A 328 4.25 -2.88 -1.46
CA THR A 328 4.26 -4.35 -1.34
C THR A 328 3.90 -5.04 -2.66
N ASP A 329 2.91 -4.52 -3.37
CA ASP A 329 2.53 -5.03 -4.70
C ASP A 329 3.65 -4.80 -5.72
N THR A 330 4.29 -3.62 -5.68
CA THR A 330 5.46 -3.30 -6.51
C THR A 330 6.62 -4.26 -6.23
N GLY A 331 6.93 -4.50 -4.95
CA GLY A 331 7.95 -5.47 -4.54
C GLY A 331 7.61 -6.88 -5.00
N SER A 332 6.34 -7.28 -4.92
CA SER A 332 5.87 -8.59 -5.41
C SER A 332 6.02 -8.75 -6.92
N ARG A 333 5.76 -7.69 -7.70
CA ARG A 333 6.03 -7.68 -9.15
C ARG A 333 7.51 -7.85 -9.46
N ILE A 334 8.39 -7.14 -8.74
CA ILE A 334 9.85 -7.32 -8.88
C ILE A 334 10.24 -8.76 -8.59
N ARG A 335 9.73 -9.34 -7.49
CA ARG A 335 10.02 -10.72 -7.10
C ARG A 335 9.59 -11.72 -8.16
N SER A 336 8.40 -11.55 -8.71
CA SER A 336 7.89 -12.41 -9.75
C SER A 336 8.71 -12.32 -11.04
N GLY A 337 8.98 -11.09 -11.52
CA GLY A 337 9.75 -10.88 -12.75
C GLY A 337 11.17 -11.41 -12.64
N LEU A 338 11.88 -11.11 -11.55
CA LEU A 338 13.25 -11.57 -11.35
C LEU A 338 13.33 -13.09 -11.15
N THR A 339 12.41 -13.70 -10.39
CA THR A 339 12.39 -15.16 -10.20
C THR A 339 12.19 -15.88 -11.54
N THR A 340 11.25 -15.42 -12.37
CA THR A 340 11.04 -16.01 -13.69
C THR A 340 12.24 -15.81 -14.61
N ALA A 341 12.87 -14.63 -14.61
CA ALA A 341 14.07 -14.36 -15.40
C ALA A 341 15.26 -15.24 -14.97
N ILE A 342 15.49 -15.39 -13.66
CA ILE A 342 16.53 -16.28 -13.11
C ILE A 342 16.25 -17.73 -13.53
N TYR A 343 15.00 -18.19 -13.43
CA TYR A 343 14.64 -19.54 -13.82
C TYR A 343 14.87 -19.80 -15.32
N LYS A 344 14.42 -18.87 -16.18
CA LYS A 344 14.66 -18.94 -17.63
C LYS A 344 16.15 -18.94 -17.97
N LYS A 345 16.94 -18.07 -17.32
CA LYS A 345 18.39 -18.00 -17.51
C LYS A 345 19.08 -19.28 -17.05
N ALA A 346 18.74 -19.80 -15.88
CA ALA A 346 19.31 -21.03 -15.33
C ALA A 346 19.11 -22.25 -16.25
N MET A 347 18.01 -22.28 -17.02
CA MET A 347 17.73 -23.32 -18.01
C MET A 347 18.53 -23.17 -19.32
N ARG A 348 19.20 -22.04 -19.53
CA ARG A 348 19.95 -21.72 -20.76
C ARG A 348 21.45 -21.50 -20.54
N LEU A 349 21.94 -21.58 -19.30
CA LEU A 349 23.36 -21.39 -18.98
C LEU A 349 24.24 -22.40 -19.73
N SER A 350 25.38 -21.93 -20.25
CA SER A 350 26.43 -22.79 -20.81
C SER A 350 26.96 -23.78 -19.75
N ASN A 351 27.58 -24.88 -20.18
CA ASN A 351 28.14 -25.86 -19.26
C ASN A 351 29.27 -25.29 -18.40
N GLU A 352 30.10 -24.40 -18.96
CA GLU A 352 31.19 -23.72 -18.24
C GLU A 352 30.61 -22.80 -17.15
N THR A 353 29.67 -21.92 -17.52
CA THR A 353 29.00 -21.03 -16.58
C THR A 353 28.21 -21.78 -15.51
N ARG A 354 27.64 -22.94 -15.84
CA ARG A 354 26.90 -23.78 -14.89
C ARG A 354 27.80 -24.40 -13.82
N GLN A 355 29.10 -24.58 -14.07
CA GLN A 355 30.06 -24.99 -13.04
C GLN A 355 30.33 -23.86 -12.04
N GLU A 356 30.34 -22.61 -12.49
CA GLU A 356 30.46 -21.44 -11.60
C GLU A 356 29.20 -21.23 -10.75
N TYR A 357 28.02 -21.39 -11.36
CA TYR A 357 26.72 -21.21 -10.72
C TYR A 357 26.12 -22.54 -10.27
N THR A 358 26.57 -23.04 -9.12
CA THR A 358 25.98 -24.25 -8.51
C THR A 358 24.48 -24.08 -8.25
N THR A 359 23.74 -25.20 -8.16
CA THR A 359 22.31 -25.21 -7.81
C THR A 359 22.03 -24.47 -6.50
N GLY A 360 22.95 -24.54 -5.52
CA GLY A 360 22.86 -23.81 -4.26
C GLY A 360 23.01 -22.29 -4.44
N SER A 361 23.94 -21.86 -5.30
CA SER A 361 24.12 -20.46 -5.67
C SER A 361 22.88 -19.89 -6.34
N ILE A 362 22.30 -20.60 -7.32
CA ILE A 362 21.06 -20.19 -8.01
C ILE A 362 19.87 -20.15 -7.04
N SER A 363 19.77 -21.14 -6.13
CA SER A 363 18.75 -21.16 -5.08
C SER A 363 18.83 -19.93 -4.18
N THR A 364 20.04 -19.54 -3.79
CA THR A 364 20.26 -18.33 -2.99
C THR A 364 19.85 -17.05 -3.73
N LEU A 365 20.06 -16.99 -5.05
CA LEU A 365 19.68 -15.84 -5.87
C LEU A 365 18.16 -15.62 -5.86
N PHE A 366 17.34 -16.64 -6.15
CA PHE A 366 15.89 -16.45 -6.19
C PHE A 366 15.22 -16.44 -4.81
N SER A 367 15.80 -17.06 -3.77
CA SER A 367 15.19 -17.12 -2.44
C SER A 367 15.59 -15.96 -1.51
N VAL A 368 16.84 -15.50 -1.57
CA VAL A 368 17.37 -14.47 -0.66
C VAL A 368 17.54 -13.14 -1.38
N ASP A 369 18.18 -13.13 -2.55
CA ASP A 369 18.53 -11.88 -3.22
C ASP A 369 17.33 -11.22 -3.89
N VAL A 370 16.46 -12.00 -4.52
CA VAL A 370 15.19 -11.49 -5.05
C VAL A 370 14.30 -10.93 -3.94
N GLU A 371 14.20 -11.60 -2.78
CA GLU A 371 13.43 -11.09 -1.64
C GLU A 371 14.01 -9.75 -1.16
N ARG A 372 15.34 -9.66 -0.96
CA ARG A 372 16.00 -8.40 -0.55
C ARG A 372 15.69 -7.23 -1.48
N ILE A 373 15.69 -7.46 -2.79
CA ILE A 373 15.37 -6.41 -3.78
C ILE A 373 13.88 -6.06 -3.72
N GLY A 374 13.00 -7.04 -3.56
CA GLY A 374 11.56 -6.84 -3.44
C GLY A 374 11.17 -6.05 -2.19
N SER A 375 11.62 -6.46 -1.00
CA SER A 375 11.23 -5.82 0.26
C SER A 375 11.86 -4.44 0.47
N VAL A 376 12.94 -4.08 -0.27
CA VAL A 376 13.54 -2.75 -0.13
C VAL A 376 12.59 -1.64 -0.59
N VAL A 377 11.70 -1.94 -1.55
CA VAL A 377 10.74 -1.02 -2.16
C VAL A 377 9.88 -0.33 -1.10
N ASP A 378 9.50 -1.05 -0.05
CA ASP A 378 8.69 -0.55 1.07
C ASP A 378 9.35 0.61 1.81
N PHE A 379 10.69 0.68 1.75
CA PHE A 379 11.49 1.67 2.47
C PHE A 379 12.14 2.72 1.55
N VAL A 380 12.25 2.51 0.23
CA VAL A 380 12.97 3.46 -0.65
C VAL A 380 12.40 4.87 -0.59
N HIS A 381 11.08 5.04 -0.51
CA HIS A 381 10.49 6.39 -0.42
C HIS A 381 10.84 7.12 0.88
N PHE A 382 11.34 6.40 1.88
CA PHE A 382 11.83 7.01 3.10
C PHE A 382 13.14 7.79 2.90
N VAL A 383 13.92 7.46 1.87
CA VAL A 383 15.21 8.12 1.59
C VAL A 383 15.04 9.62 1.33
N TRP A 384 14.01 10.02 0.59
CA TRP A 384 13.70 11.43 0.36
C TRP A 384 12.69 11.98 1.39
N SER A 385 11.72 11.17 1.81
CA SER A 385 10.68 11.62 2.75
C SER A 385 11.22 11.84 4.17
N GLY A 386 12.21 11.05 4.61
CA GLY A 386 12.80 11.15 5.95
C GLY A 386 13.51 12.49 6.17
N PRO A 387 14.47 12.87 5.32
CA PRO A 387 15.13 14.18 5.40
C PRO A 387 14.14 15.35 5.27
N LEU A 388 13.19 15.25 4.33
CA LEU A 388 12.12 16.26 4.17
C LEU A 388 11.31 16.42 5.46
N GLN A 389 10.95 15.31 6.11
CA GLN A 389 10.22 15.34 7.38
C GLN A 389 11.06 15.96 8.50
N ILE A 390 12.35 15.62 8.60
CA ILE A 390 13.26 16.22 9.59
C ILE A 390 13.34 17.73 9.40
N VAL A 391 13.54 18.20 8.17
CA VAL A 391 13.62 19.64 7.85
C VAL A 391 12.31 20.35 8.17
N LEU A 392 11.16 19.83 7.72
CA LEU A 392 9.86 20.44 7.99
C LEU A 392 9.57 20.54 9.49
N VAL A 393 9.80 19.46 10.24
CA VAL A 393 9.55 19.46 11.69
C VAL A 393 10.53 20.36 12.43
N ALA A 394 11.80 20.41 12.03
CA ALA A 394 12.79 21.32 12.62
C ALA A 394 12.40 22.79 12.40
N VAL A 395 11.94 23.16 11.20
CA VAL A 395 11.45 24.52 10.91
C VAL A 395 10.22 24.85 11.76
N LEU A 396 9.25 23.94 11.87
CA LEU A 396 8.08 24.16 12.72
C LEU A 396 8.43 24.27 14.20
N LEU A 397 9.36 23.45 14.68
CA LEU A 397 9.87 23.53 16.05
C LEU A 397 10.56 24.88 16.29
N TYR A 398 11.39 25.33 15.36
CA TYR A 398 12.10 26.61 15.47
C TYR A 398 11.11 27.78 15.59
N ASN A 399 10.04 27.76 14.78
CA ASN A 399 8.98 28.76 14.85
C ASN A 399 8.18 28.71 16.16
N THR A 400 8.19 27.58 16.88
CA THR A 400 7.49 27.46 18.18
C THR A 400 8.37 27.78 19.38
N LEU A 401 9.63 27.34 19.38
CA LEU A 401 10.51 27.34 20.56
C LEU A 401 11.80 28.16 20.34
N GLY A 402 11.98 28.78 19.17
CA GLY A 402 13.19 29.52 18.82
C GLY A 402 14.44 28.65 18.83
N TRP A 403 15.55 29.20 19.30
CA TRP A 403 16.87 28.54 19.32
C TRP A 403 16.97 27.36 20.29
N SER A 404 16.08 27.24 21.27
CA SER A 404 16.12 26.15 22.26
C SER A 404 16.01 24.76 21.61
N ILE A 405 15.44 24.67 20.40
CA ILE A 405 15.28 23.40 19.66
C ILE A 405 16.60 22.71 19.34
N PHE A 406 17.68 23.48 19.17
CA PHE A 406 18.96 22.92 18.73
C PHE A 406 19.54 22.01 19.80
N VAL A 407 19.29 22.31 21.07
CA VAL A 407 19.66 21.44 22.20
C VAL A 407 18.92 20.10 22.11
N GLY A 408 17.61 20.14 21.83
CA GLY A 408 16.81 18.93 21.62
C GLY A 408 17.31 18.10 20.43
N ILE A 409 17.63 18.73 19.30
CA ILE A 409 18.19 18.06 18.12
C ILE A 409 19.54 17.41 18.43
N VAL A 410 20.43 18.12 19.14
CA VAL A 410 21.74 17.57 19.55
C VAL A 410 21.56 16.34 20.43
N ILE A 411 20.66 16.36 21.42
CA ILE A 411 20.37 15.19 22.27
C ILE A 411 19.82 14.03 21.43
N MET A 412 18.90 14.30 20.50
CA MET A 412 18.38 13.28 19.58
C MET A 412 19.49 12.67 18.71
N LEU A 413 20.42 13.49 18.19
CA LEU A 413 21.53 13.01 17.38
C LEU A 413 22.53 12.20 18.22
N LEU A 414 22.85 12.62 19.45
CA LEU A 414 23.70 11.88 20.39
C LEU A 414 23.07 10.54 20.82
N SER A 415 21.74 10.43 20.75
CA SER A 415 21.03 9.18 21.02
C SER A 415 21.35 8.07 19.99
N ILE A 416 21.69 8.45 18.75
CA ILE A 416 22.01 7.50 17.67
C ILE A 416 23.29 6.70 17.97
N PRO A 417 24.46 7.33 18.21
CA PRO A 417 25.68 6.60 18.54
C PRO A 417 25.58 5.87 19.88
N LEU A 418 24.86 6.42 20.86
CA LEU A 418 24.60 5.73 22.14
C LEU A 418 23.88 4.40 21.92
N ASN A 419 22.77 4.41 21.18
CA ASN A 419 22.03 3.18 20.85
C ASN A 419 22.86 2.24 19.97
N GLY A 420 23.67 2.78 19.05
CA GLY A 420 24.61 1.99 18.25
C GLY A 420 25.63 1.24 19.10
N TRP A 421 26.23 1.91 20.08
CA TRP A 421 27.18 1.30 21.01
C TRP A 421 26.53 0.20 21.87
N ILE A 422 25.36 0.48 22.46
CA ILE A 422 24.59 -0.52 23.25
C ILE A 422 24.27 -1.74 22.38
N THR A 423 23.80 -1.53 21.14
CA THR A 423 23.45 -2.60 20.20
C THR A 423 24.66 -3.44 19.82
N THR A 424 25.83 -2.83 19.65
CA THR A 424 27.07 -3.55 19.29
C THR A 424 27.50 -4.46 20.43
N ARG A 425 27.42 -3.98 21.68
CA ARG A 425 27.70 -4.81 22.87
C ARG A 425 26.68 -5.95 23.02
N MET A 426 25.40 -5.64 22.78
CA MET A 426 24.32 -6.62 22.79
C MET A 426 24.54 -7.75 21.77
N ARG A 427 24.98 -7.44 20.54
CA ARG A 427 25.32 -8.44 19.51
C ARG A 427 26.43 -9.41 19.97
N GLY A 428 27.44 -8.90 20.68
CA GLY A 428 28.49 -9.75 21.25
C GLY A 428 27.93 -10.79 22.23
N LEU A 429 27.07 -10.36 23.15
CA LEU A 429 26.41 -11.25 24.12
C LEU A 429 25.42 -12.21 23.47
N GLN A 430 24.69 -11.77 22.43
CA GLN A 430 23.83 -12.63 21.64
C GLN A 430 24.62 -13.77 20.99
N THR A 431 25.80 -13.46 20.47
CA THR A 431 26.69 -14.46 19.86
C THR A 431 27.18 -15.48 20.88
N GLU A 432 27.57 -15.03 22.08
CA GLU A 432 27.96 -15.91 23.18
C GLU A 432 26.80 -16.82 23.64
N GLN A 433 25.60 -16.25 23.78
CA GLN A 433 24.40 -16.99 24.13
C GLN A 433 24.06 -18.06 23.07
N MET A 434 24.15 -17.72 21.79
CA MET A 434 23.93 -18.70 20.70
C MET A 434 24.94 -19.84 20.75
N LYS A 435 26.23 -19.57 21.00
CA LYS A 435 27.25 -20.62 21.17
C LYS A 435 26.92 -21.59 22.31
N ASN A 436 26.48 -21.08 23.46
CA ASN A 436 26.11 -21.92 24.60
C ASN A 436 24.85 -22.76 24.32
N ARG A 437 23.85 -22.16 23.66
CA ARG A 437 22.63 -22.86 23.23
C ARG A 437 22.94 -23.97 22.23
N ASP A 438 23.82 -23.72 21.28
CA ASP A 438 24.18 -24.69 20.25
C ASP A 438 24.97 -25.85 20.86
N LYS A 439 25.87 -25.58 21.82
CA LYS A 439 26.54 -26.62 22.62
C LYS A 439 25.53 -27.51 23.36
N ARG A 440 24.52 -26.93 24.03
CA ARG A 440 23.46 -27.70 24.71
C ARG A 440 22.66 -28.55 23.72
N THR A 441 22.25 -27.96 22.60
CA THR A 441 21.45 -28.65 21.57
C THR A 441 22.21 -29.83 20.97
N THR A 442 23.51 -29.65 20.72
CA THR A 442 24.41 -30.72 20.25
C THR A 442 24.50 -31.86 21.25
N MET A 443 24.75 -31.56 22.54
CA MET A 443 24.79 -32.59 23.59
C MET A 443 23.47 -33.36 23.75
N ILE A 444 22.33 -32.68 23.61
CA ILE A 444 21.02 -33.34 23.63
C ILE A 444 20.85 -34.26 22.42
N SER A 445 21.26 -33.81 21.23
CA SER A 445 21.20 -34.63 20.01
C SER A 445 22.06 -35.89 20.12
N GLU A 446 23.28 -35.77 20.65
CA GLU A 446 24.18 -36.91 20.91
C GLU A 446 23.57 -37.88 21.94
N ALA A 447 23.00 -37.37 23.03
CA ALA A 447 22.36 -38.19 24.05
C ALA A 447 21.11 -38.93 23.52
N LEU A 448 20.29 -38.28 22.68
CA LEU A 448 19.13 -38.92 22.06
C LEU A 448 19.55 -40.00 21.05
N SER A 449 20.59 -39.72 20.25
CA SER A 449 21.14 -40.70 19.30
C SER A 449 21.71 -41.92 20.02
N GLY A 450 22.32 -41.72 21.20
CA GLY A 450 22.89 -42.77 22.06
C GLY A 450 21.93 -43.33 23.12
N VAL A 451 20.62 -43.05 23.07
CA VAL A 451 19.71 -43.26 24.21
C VAL A 451 19.68 -44.71 24.71
N LYS A 452 19.76 -45.68 23.79
CA LYS A 452 19.74 -47.11 24.14
C LYS A 452 20.95 -47.52 24.98
N VAL A 453 22.14 -47.03 24.61
CA VAL A 453 23.40 -47.28 25.34
C VAL A 453 23.35 -46.60 26.71
N ILE A 454 22.89 -45.35 26.75
CA ILE A 454 22.78 -44.57 27.99
C ILE A 454 21.84 -45.26 28.99
N LYS A 455 20.70 -45.79 28.51
CA LYS A 455 19.73 -46.54 29.32
C LYS A 455 20.32 -47.88 29.80
N LEU A 456 21.02 -48.61 28.93
CA LEU A 456 21.64 -49.90 29.25
C LEU A 456 22.69 -49.79 30.38
N TYR A 457 23.47 -48.70 30.38
CA TYR A 457 24.50 -48.43 31.39
C TYR A 457 24.03 -47.54 32.55
N ALA A 458 22.74 -47.16 32.60
CA ALA A 458 22.18 -46.24 33.59
C ALA A 458 22.92 -44.88 33.69
N TRP A 459 23.49 -44.38 32.58
CA TRP A 459 24.24 -43.11 32.50
C TRP A 459 23.37 -41.85 32.39
N GLU A 460 22.07 -41.98 32.62
CA GLU A 460 21.11 -40.89 32.48
C GLU A 460 21.45 -39.70 33.39
N ARG A 461 21.72 -39.97 34.67
CA ARG A 461 21.98 -38.92 35.67
C ARG A 461 23.27 -38.13 35.35
N PRO A 462 24.43 -38.77 35.07
CA PRO A 462 25.65 -38.05 34.66
C PRO A 462 25.52 -37.23 33.37
N ILE A 463 24.77 -37.72 32.39
CA ILE A 463 24.58 -36.98 31.13
C ILE A 463 23.64 -35.79 31.34
N LEU A 464 22.56 -35.99 32.10
CA LEU A 464 21.66 -34.90 32.47
C LEU A 464 22.36 -33.82 33.27
N SER A 465 23.25 -34.18 34.22
CA SER A 465 24.00 -33.18 34.98
C SER A 465 24.97 -32.38 34.11
N LYS A 466 25.62 -33.00 33.12
CA LYS A 466 26.44 -32.28 32.13
C LYS A 466 25.60 -31.28 31.30
N ILE A 467 24.42 -31.69 30.85
CA ILE A 467 23.51 -30.82 30.09
C ILE A 467 22.99 -29.68 30.98
N GLN A 468 22.62 -29.97 32.23
CA GLN A 468 22.19 -28.97 33.21
C GLN A 468 23.30 -27.96 33.51
N TYR A 469 24.56 -28.39 33.66
CA TYR A 469 25.68 -27.49 33.85
C TYR A 469 25.82 -26.48 32.69
N VAL A 470 25.74 -26.95 31.43
CA VAL A 470 25.77 -26.04 30.27
C VAL A 470 24.59 -25.08 30.29
N ARG A 471 23.39 -25.56 30.66
CA ARG A 471 22.20 -24.72 30.76
C ARG A 471 22.33 -23.67 31.86
N GLU A 472 22.65 -24.07 33.08
CA GLU A 472 22.58 -23.22 34.27
C GLU A 472 23.80 -22.32 34.41
N SER A 473 25.00 -22.87 34.22
CA SER A 473 26.25 -22.13 34.47
C SER A 473 26.69 -21.29 33.28
N LEU A 474 26.30 -21.62 32.05
CA LEU A 474 26.74 -20.93 30.83
C LEU A 474 25.56 -20.23 30.12
N GLU A 475 24.57 -20.99 29.68
CA GLU A 475 23.47 -20.49 28.85
C GLU A 475 22.61 -19.46 29.60
N LEU A 476 22.13 -19.78 30.82
CA LEU A 476 21.29 -18.86 31.60
C LEU A 476 22.04 -17.59 32.02
N VAL A 477 23.33 -17.69 32.35
CA VAL A 477 24.15 -16.52 32.71
C VAL A 477 24.33 -15.59 31.51
N SER A 478 24.69 -16.14 30.34
CA SER A 478 24.82 -15.36 29.10
C SER A 478 23.46 -14.80 28.64
N LEU A 479 22.38 -15.56 28.78
CA LEU A 479 21.02 -15.12 28.50
C LEU A 479 20.57 -13.99 29.43
N SER A 480 20.89 -14.06 30.72
CA SER A 480 20.57 -12.99 31.69
C SER A 480 21.30 -11.70 31.35
N LYS A 481 22.61 -11.76 31.05
CA LYS A 481 23.38 -10.61 30.59
C LYS A 481 22.82 -10.01 29.30
N TYR A 482 22.44 -10.85 28.34
CA TYR A 482 21.79 -10.42 27.10
C TYR A 482 20.42 -9.77 27.35
N GLY A 483 19.59 -10.37 28.22
CA GLY A 483 18.29 -9.83 28.62
C GLY A 483 18.40 -8.46 29.31
N GLN A 484 19.40 -8.28 30.17
CA GLN A 484 19.70 -6.97 30.78
C GLN A 484 20.07 -5.92 29.73
N MET A 485 20.83 -6.29 28.69
CA MET A 485 21.15 -5.37 27.59
C MET A 485 19.93 -5.02 26.73
N ILE A 486 19.01 -5.96 26.51
CA ILE A 486 17.72 -5.67 25.86
C ILE A 486 16.91 -4.67 26.71
N ALA A 487 16.90 -4.86 28.04
CA ALA A 487 16.23 -3.93 28.95
C ALA A 487 16.85 -2.54 28.88
N TRP A 488 18.18 -2.41 28.89
CA TRP A 488 18.88 -1.13 28.73
C TRP A 488 18.58 -0.44 27.41
N THR A 489 18.53 -1.21 26.31
CA THR A 489 18.14 -0.70 25.00
C THR A 489 16.72 -0.13 25.03
N SER A 490 15.80 -0.82 25.71
CA SER A 490 14.40 -0.39 25.86
C SER A 490 14.28 0.88 26.73
N VAL A 491 14.99 0.93 27.85
CA VAL A 491 15.05 2.10 28.74
C VAL A 491 15.57 3.32 27.99
N SER A 492 16.68 3.17 27.27
CA SER A 492 17.22 4.21 26.40
C SER A 492 16.15 4.72 25.42
N MET A 493 15.49 3.81 24.70
CA MET A 493 14.50 4.19 23.70
C MET A 493 13.27 4.92 24.27
N ILE A 494 12.82 4.57 25.48
CA ILE A 494 11.66 5.18 26.14
C ILE A 494 12.03 6.51 26.81
N SER A 495 13.25 6.64 27.35
CA SER A 495 13.69 7.85 28.06
C SER A 495 14.11 8.98 27.12
N MET A 496 14.57 8.69 25.89
CA MET A 496 15.03 9.71 24.96
C MET A 496 14.02 10.84 24.70
N PRO A 497 12.72 10.58 24.39
CA PRO A 497 11.75 11.66 24.18
C PRO A 497 11.55 12.54 25.42
N PHE A 498 11.62 11.95 26.60
CA PHE A 498 11.55 12.67 27.87
C PHE A 498 12.78 13.58 28.05
N MET A 499 13.99 13.04 27.86
CA MET A 499 15.23 13.83 27.97
C MET A 499 15.24 15.02 27.00
N VAL A 500 14.86 14.79 25.74
CA VAL A 500 14.81 15.86 24.73
C VAL A 500 13.83 16.95 25.13
N SER A 501 12.63 16.57 25.57
CA SER A 501 11.60 17.54 25.97
C SER A 501 11.99 18.29 27.23
N PHE A 502 12.50 17.58 28.23
CA PHE A 502 12.96 18.16 29.50
C PHE A 502 14.07 19.19 29.27
N THR A 503 15.15 18.81 28.57
CA THR A 503 16.26 19.73 28.37
C THR A 503 15.87 20.89 27.46
N THR A 504 15.05 20.66 26.43
CA THR A 504 14.60 21.76 25.56
C THR A 504 13.76 22.79 26.34
N PHE A 505 12.78 22.33 27.14
CA PHE A 505 11.96 23.24 27.93
C PHE A 505 12.74 23.90 29.07
N MET A 506 13.72 23.20 29.66
CA MET A 506 14.63 23.79 30.64
C MET A 506 15.42 24.95 30.03
N ILE A 507 16.04 24.75 28.86
CA ILE A 507 16.78 25.81 28.16
C ILE A 507 15.85 26.93 27.69
N TYR A 508 14.65 26.60 27.20
CA TYR A 508 13.64 27.60 26.86
C TYR A 508 13.24 28.46 28.06
N SER A 509 13.06 27.86 29.24
CA SER A 509 12.71 28.60 30.46
C SER A 509 13.86 29.47 30.97
N LEU A 510 15.11 29.07 30.76
CA LEU A 510 16.29 29.82 31.21
C LEU A 510 16.65 30.98 30.27
N PHE A 511 16.55 30.77 28.95
CA PHE A 511 17.06 31.71 27.94
C PHE A 511 16.02 32.12 26.89
N GLY A 512 14.99 31.31 26.66
CA GLY A 512 14.04 31.47 25.54
C GLY A 512 12.84 32.38 25.83
N ASN A 513 12.50 32.58 27.11
CA ASN A 513 11.33 33.35 27.54
C ASN A 513 11.32 34.80 26.98
N GLU A 514 12.50 35.39 26.74
CA GLU A 514 12.62 36.74 26.17
C GLU A 514 12.20 36.84 24.70
N SER A 515 12.28 35.73 23.94
CA SER A 515 12.04 35.74 22.50
C SER A 515 10.60 35.44 22.09
N HIS A 516 9.95 34.45 22.72
CA HIS A 516 8.63 33.92 22.31
C HIS A 516 7.59 33.90 23.44
N GLY A 517 7.90 34.54 24.57
CA GLY A 517 7.02 34.66 25.73
C GLY A 517 7.07 33.44 26.66
N PRO A 518 6.21 33.42 27.69
CA PRO A 518 6.23 32.38 28.71
C PRO A 518 5.84 31.01 28.12
N LEU A 519 6.32 29.95 28.79
CA LEU A 519 6.01 28.58 28.41
C LEU A 519 4.49 28.29 28.58
N THR A 520 3.74 28.36 27.50
CA THR A 520 2.29 28.08 27.49
C THR A 520 1.98 26.62 27.17
N ALA A 521 0.80 26.15 27.55
CA ALA A 521 0.32 24.81 27.20
C ALA A 521 0.36 24.55 25.68
N ARG A 522 0.05 25.57 24.87
CA ARG A 522 0.18 25.52 23.41
C ARG A 522 1.60 25.16 22.98
N LEU A 523 2.61 25.87 23.48
CA LEU A 523 4.01 25.63 23.13
C LEU A 523 4.46 24.24 23.55
N VAL A 524 4.13 23.82 24.77
CA VAL A 524 4.53 22.52 25.30
C VAL A 524 3.91 21.37 24.51
N PHE A 525 2.58 21.33 24.35
CA PHE A 525 1.91 20.21 23.68
C PHE A 525 2.25 20.11 22.19
N VAL A 526 2.37 21.25 21.50
CA VAL A 526 2.75 21.26 20.08
C VAL A 526 4.18 20.76 19.90
N SER A 527 5.10 21.21 20.76
CA SER A 527 6.51 20.79 20.69
C SER A 527 6.69 19.31 21.02
N LEU A 528 5.98 18.80 22.04
CA LEU A 528 5.96 17.36 22.36
C LEU A 528 5.47 16.53 21.17
N ALA A 529 4.39 16.96 20.52
CA ALA A 529 3.88 16.30 19.33
C ALA A 529 4.91 16.31 18.18
N LEU A 530 5.53 17.46 17.92
CA LEU A 530 6.56 17.62 16.88
C LEU A 530 7.82 16.79 17.17
N PHE A 531 8.33 16.76 18.39
CA PHE A 531 9.44 15.88 18.78
C PHE A 531 9.10 14.40 18.58
N GLY A 532 7.86 14.01 18.87
CA GLY A 532 7.35 12.66 18.57
C GLY A 532 7.46 12.28 17.08
N LEU A 533 7.29 13.25 16.17
CA LEU A 533 7.40 13.03 14.72
C LEU A 533 8.86 12.82 14.25
N LEU A 534 9.87 13.34 14.96
CA LEU A 534 11.29 13.17 14.59
C LEU A 534 11.86 11.80 14.95
N ARG A 535 11.27 11.12 15.93
CA ARG A 535 11.77 9.83 16.43
C ARG A 535 11.87 8.77 15.33
N PHE A 536 10.79 8.58 14.56
CA PHE A 536 10.73 7.53 13.54
C PHE A 536 11.72 7.75 12.37
N PRO A 537 11.83 8.96 11.77
CA PRO A 537 12.90 9.34 10.85
C PRO A 537 14.30 8.98 11.33
N LEU A 538 14.66 9.42 12.53
CA LEU A 538 16.02 9.29 13.04
C LEU A 538 16.42 7.83 13.32
N THR A 539 15.49 6.98 13.75
CA THR A 539 15.79 5.58 14.04
C THR A 539 15.76 4.67 12.81
N THR A 540 14.87 4.96 11.86
CA THR A 540 14.61 4.06 10.72
C THR A 540 15.52 4.37 9.53
N PHE A 541 16.04 5.59 9.42
CA PHE A 541 16.83 6.03 8.26
C PHE A 541 18.13 5.24 8.09
N PRO A 542 18.93 4.98 9.16
CA PRO A 542 20.15 4.17 9.04
C PRO A 542 19.87 2.72 8.58
N ASN A 543 18.79 2.12 9.09
CA ASN A 543 18.37 0.77 8.71
C ASN A 543 17.96 0.72 7.23
N THR A 544 17.25 1.74 6.77
CA THR A 544 16.86 1.87 5.36
C THR A 544 18.08 1.95 4.44
N MET A 545 19.09 2.75 4.81
CA MET A 545 20.33 2.86 4.04
C MET A 545 21.06 1.52 3.95
N THR A 546 21.11 0.77 5.05
CA THR A 546 21.72 -0.57 5.08
C THR A 546 20.98 -1.55 4.16
N ASN A 547 19.64 -1.53 4.18
CA ASN A 547 18.82 -2.38 3.31
C ASN A 547 19.02 -2.06 1.83
N ILE A 548 19.18 -0.78 1.47
CA ILE A 548 19.46 -0.35 0.10
C ILE A 548 20.83 -0.84 -0.37
N VAL A 549 21.86 -0.73 0.47
CA VAL A 549 23.20 -1.25 0.14
C VAL A 549 23.14 -2.76 -0.12
N ASN A 550 22.45 -3.51 0.75
CA ASN A 550 22.30 -4.96 0.58
C ASN A 550 21.51 -5.32 -0.68
N ALA A 551 20.44 -4.58 -0.99
CA ALA A 551 19.67 -4.77 -2.22
C ALA A 551 20.50 -4.46 -3.47
N ASN A 552 21.37 -3.44 -3.42
CA ASN A 552 22.26 -3.11 -4.53
C ASN A 552 23.30 -4.21 -4.80
N ILE A 553 23.85 -4.82 -3.74
CA ILE A 553 24.76 -5.97 -3.88
C ILE A 553 24.02 -7.18 -4.47
N ALA A 554 22.80 -7.47 -4.00
CA ALA A 554 21.95 -8.51 -4.55
C ALA A 554 21.62 -8.28 -6.04
N LEU A 555 21.30 -7.03 -6.40
CA LEU A 555 21.03 -6.63 -7.78
C LEU A 555 22.26 -6.87 -8.67
N GLY A 556 23.46 -6.56 -8.17
CA GLY A 556 24.71 -6.83 -8.88
C GLY A 556 24.97 -8.33 -9.12
N ARG A 557 24.65 -9.19 -8.14
CA ARG A 557 24.77 -10.65 -8.30
C ARG A 557 23.81 -11.22 -9.33
N ILE A 558 22.55 -10.79 -9.31
CA ILE A 558 21.55 -11.20 -10.31
C ILE A 558 21.92 -10.67 -11.69
N HIS A 559 22.38 -9.42 -11.78
CA HIS A 559 22.86 -8.85 -13.04
C HIS A 559 23.98 -9.71 -13.65
N LYS A 560 24.99 -10.10 -12.85
CA LYS A 560 26.08 -10.98 -13.31
C LYS A 560 25.57 -12.33 -13.84
N LEU A 561 24.57 -12.93 -13.17
CA LEU A 561 23.94 -14.17 -13.67
C LEU A 561 23.23 -13.92 -15.01
N LEU A 562 22.40 -12.89 -15.12
CA LEU A 562 21.59 -12.64 -16.31
C LEU A 562 22.45 -12.31 -17.55
N THR A 563 23.65 -11.77 -17.36
CA THR A 563 24.60 -11.47 -18.44
C THR A 563 25.62 -12.57 -18.72
N SER A 564 25.54 -13.69 -18.02
CA SER A 564 26.48 -14.81 -18.24
C SER A 564 26.17 -15.59 -19.52
N ASP A 565 27.13 -16.38 -20.00
CA ASP A 565 27.05 -17.04 -21.30
C ASP A 565 25.95 -18.10 -21.34
N GLU A 566 25.19 -18.09 -22.43
CA GLU A 566 24.13 -19.07 -22.71
C GLU A 566 24.66 -20.17 -23.63
N LEU A 567 23.95 -21.30 -23.63
CA LEU A 567 24.15 -22.38 -24.60
C LEU A 567 23.89 -21.83 -26.01
N ASP A 568 24.85 -22.04 -26.90
CA ASP A 568 24.66 -21.73 -28.31
C ASP A 568 23.61 -22.67 -28.91
N ALA A 569 22.49 -22.11 -29.36
CA ALA A 569 21.41 -22.88 -29.97
C ALA A 569 21.79 -23.46 -31.34
N GLU A 570 22.81 -22.89 -32.01
CA GLU A 570 23.27 -23.33 -33.33
C GLU A 570 24.27 -24.48 -33.27
N SER A 571 24.81 -24.79 -32.08
CA SER A 571 25.78 -25.87 -31.87
C SER A 571 25.21 -27.29 -32.06
N VAL A 572 23.88 -27.46 -32.06
CA VAL A 572 23.22 -28.77 -32.23
C VAL A 572 22.47 -28.83 -33.56
N THR A 573 23.02 -29.57 -34.52
CA THR A 573 22.31 -29.88 -35.78
C THR A 573 21.28 -30.97 -35.53
N ARG A 574 20.00 -30.61 -35.38
CA ARG A 574 18.92 -31.59 -35.28
C ARG A 574 18.61 -32.15 -36.67
N LEU A 575 19.09 -33.35 -36.96
CA LEU A 575 18.69 -34.10 -38.14
C LEU A 575 17.18 -34.41 -38.05
N GLU A 576 16.43 -34.19 -39.14
CA GLU A 576 15.01 -34.55 -39.20
C GLU A 576 14.83 -36.03 -38.84
N SER A 577 13.91 -36.32 -37.92
CA SER A 577 13.62 -37.70 -37.56
C SER A 577 13.05 -38.40 -38.80
N VAL A 578 13.79 -39.38 -39.30
CA VAL A 578 13.32 -40.24 -40.38
C VAL A 578 12.08 -40.94 -39.86
N ARG A 579 10.90 -40.44 -40.24
CA ARG A 579 9.64 -41.14 -40.08
C ARG A 579 9.84 -42.47 -40.81
N ARG A 580 9.98 -43.57 -40.07
CA ARG A 580 9.93 -44.92 -40.64
C ARG A 580 8.59 -45.03 -41.37
N SER A 581 8.62 -44.80 -42.67
CA SER A 581 7.57 -45.20 -43.58
C SER A 581 7.46 -46.72 -43.41
N ASN A 582 6.34 -47.17 -42.83
CA ASN A 582 5.93 -48.56 -42.91
C ASN A 582 5.86 -48.96 -44.39
N ARG A 583 6.96 -49.51 -44.90
CA ARG A 583 6.96 -50.43 -46.01
C ARG A 583 7.77 -51.63 -45.58
N GLU A 584 7.02 -52.67 -45.25
CA GLU A 584 7.46 -54.03 -45.11
C GLU A 584 8.33 -54.42 -46.31
N THR A 585 9.61 -54.64 -46.06
CA THR A 585 10.40 -55.60 -46.84
C THR A 585 11.22 -56.39 -45.84
N LEU A 586 10.78 -57.63 -45.64
CA LEU A 586 11.44 -58.69 -44.91
C LEU A 586 12.90 -58.85 -45.38
N VAL A 587 13.85 -58.73 -44.46
CA VAL A 587 15.16 -59.38 -44.55
C VAL A 587 15.43 -60.05 -43.19
N PRO A 588 15.67 -61.37 -43.13
CA PRO A 588 15.95 -62.06 -41.90
C PRO A 588 17.46 -62.08 -41.61
N GLY A 589 17.84 -61.70 -40.40
CA GLY A 589 19.15 -62.03 -39.81
C GLY A 589 20.11 -60.86 -39.62
N GLY A 590 20.60 -60.70 -38.39
CA GLY A 590 21.74 -59.84 -38.06
C GLY A 590 21.54 -59.05 -36.77
N SER A 591 22.25 -59.48 -35.72
CA SER A 591 22.48 -58.76 -34.47
C SER A 591 23.25 -57.44 -34.66
N ASP A 592 23.04 -56.51 -33.73
CA ASP A 592 23.86 -55.33 -33.39
C ASP A 592 23.93 -54.15 -34.38
N MET A 593 23.55 -52.96 -33.92
CA MET A 593 24.51 -51.91 -33.53
C MET A 593 23.84 -50.60 -33.10
N ASP A 594 24.26 -50.13 -31.94
CA ASP A 594 24.25 -48.74 -31.49
C ASP A 594 24.89 -47.80 -32.53
N VAL A 595 24.30 -46.63 -32.77
CA VAL A 595 25.01 -45.43 -33.30
C VAL A 595 24.33 -44.20 -32.71
N ALA A 596 24.87 -43.66 -31.61
CA ALA A 596 25.86 -42.57 -31.56
C ALA A 596 25.25 -41.17 -31.83
N VAL A 597 24.95 -40.47 -30.72
CA VAL A 597 24.83 -39.01 -30.72
C VAL A 597 26.25 -38.47 -30.69
N GLN A 598 26.72 -37.96 -31.82
CA GLN A 598 27.98 -37.22 -31.89
C GLN A 598 27.67 -35.76 -31.55
N VAL A 599 28.09 -35.33 -30.36
CA VAL A 599 28.13 -33.92 -29.96
C VAL A 599 29.45 -33.36 -30.46
N SER A 600 29.40 -32.34 -31.32
CA SER A 600 30.53 -31.47 -31.63
C SER A 600 30.55 -30.28 -30.68
#